data_AF-A0A522X3H8-F1
#
_entry.id   AF-A0A522X3H8-F1
#
_cell.length_a   1.000
_cell.length_b   1.000
_cell.length_c   1.000
_cell.angle_alpha   90.00
_cell.angle_beta   90.00
_cell.angle_gamma   90.00
#
_symmetry.space_group_name_H-M   'P 1'
#
loop_
_entity.id
_entity.type
_entity.pdbx_description
1 polymer ?
#
loop_
_entity_poly.entity_id
_entity_poly.type
_entity_poly.pdbx_seq_one_letter_code
_entity_poly.pdbx_strand_id
1 'polypeptide(L)'
;MRRSIPLLLVVMALLPIDDAAAKPKHCFSLPEITAEREIRHGIYLREAAQRCNGQYITGSYDMWQKFEAANGVKFKAANEKRRKAWAREFPDDWQYKINHADGRLVTYARNIPRTQGFCDNIDDLLHEVDKRGYGGFSGQAKRLQNEVTADYKVCP
;
A
#
# COMPACT_ATOMS: atom_id res chain seq x y z
N MET A 1 33.78 72.80 -7.80
CA MET A 1 32.39 72.30 -8.00
C MET A 1 32.42 70.78 -7.90
N ARG A 2 32.02 70.21 -6.75
CA ARG A 2 31.95 68.76 -6.52
C ARG A 2 30.70 68.22 -7.21
N ARG A 3 30.85 67.30 -8.17
CA ARG A 3 29.74 66.57 -8.78
C ARG A 3 29.63 65.21 -8.10
N SER A 4 28.56 65.04 -7.33
CA SER A 4 28.18 63.79 -6.67
C SER A 4 27.61 62.81 -7.69
N ILE A 5 28.13 61.58 -7.69
CA ILE A 5 27.61 60.44 -8.46
C ILE A 5 26.49 59.81 -7.62
N PRO A 6 25.23 59.66 -8.10
CA PRO A 6 24.26 58.86 -7.40
C PRO A 6 24.50 57.39 -7.72
N LEU A 7 24.92 56.64 -6.70
CA LEU A 7 24.98 55.19 -6.67
C LEU A 7 23.52 54.67 -6.69
N LEU A 8 23.06 54.16 -7.82
CA LEU A 8 21.76 53.47 -7.90
C LEU A 8 21.90 52.12 -7.19
N LEU A 9 21.42 52.06 -5.95
CA LEU A 9 21.24 50.83 -5.17
C LEU A 9 20.13 49.99 -5.81
N VAL A 10 20.53 48.98 -6.58
CA VAL A 10 19.65 47.88 -6.97
C VAL A 10 19.45 47.00 -5.74
N VAL A 11 18.39 47.27 -4.99
CA VAL A 11 17.90 46.35 -3.95
C VAL A 11 17.22 45.19 -4.68
N MET A 12 17.98 44.13 -4.97
CA MET A 12 17.41 42.83 -5.31
C MET A 12 16.62 42.34 -4.08
N ALA A 13 15.30 42.46 -4.16
CA ALA A 13 14.40 41.70 -3.31
C ALA A 13 14.53 40.22 -3.68
N LEU A 14 15.48 39.53 -3.03
CA LEU A 14 15.50 38.08 -2.92
C LEU A 14 14.33 37.68 -2.03
N LEU A 15 13.13 37.66 -2.61
CA LEU A 15 12.02 36.94 -2.02
C LEU A 15 12.37 35.45 -2.07
N PRO A 16 12.41 34.73 -0.94
CA PRO A 16 12.39 33.28 -1.00
C PRO A 16 11.04 32.91 -1.65
N ILE A 17 11.10 32.40 -2.88
CA ILE A 17 10.02 31.61 -3.43
C ILE A 17 10.10 30.30 -2.64
N ASP A 18 9.46 30.29 -1.46
CA ASP A 18 9.06 29.03 -0.84
C ASP A 18 8.06 28.41 -1.81
N ASP A 19 8.58 27.57 -2.71
CA ASP A 19 7.81 26.56 -3.41
C ASP A 19 7.37 25.51 -2.37
N ALA A 20 6.58 25.94 -1.39
CA ALA A 20 5.68 25.08 -0.65
C ALA A 20 4.54 24.71 -1.60
N ALA A 21 4.88 23.97 -2.66
CA ALA A 21 3.90 23.28 -3.49
C ALA A 21 3.04 22.46 -2.51
N ALA A 22 1.81 22.91 -2.31
CA ALA A 22 0.90 22.27 -1.36
C ALA A 22 0.82 20.79 -1.72
N LYS A 23 1.19 19.92 -0.75
CA LYS A 23 1.20 18.47 -0.96
C LYS A 23 -0.11 18.05 -1.62
N PRO A 24 -0.07 17.17 -2.64
CA PRO A 24 -1.30 16.71 -3.28
C PRO A 24 -2.25 16.17 -2.20
N LYS A 25 -3.52 16.60 -2.24
CA LYS A 25 -4.53 16.02 -1.34
C LYS A 25 -4.59 14.51 -1.55
N HIS A 26 -4.74 13.78 -0.45
CA HIS A 26 -4.86 12.33 -0.45
C HIS A 26 -3.58 11.63 -0.90
N CYS A 27 -2.42 12.04 -0.39
CA CYS A 27 -1.13 11.46 -0.77
C CYS A 27 -0.48 10.68 0.36
N PHE A 28 0.10 9.52 0.00
CA PHE A 28 0.84 8.66 0.92
C PHE A 28 2.33 8.76 0.58
N SER A 29 3.17 8.74 1.63
CA SER A 29 4.62 8.59 1.47
C SER A 29 4.98 7.16 1.02
N LEU A 30 6.19 6.97 0.48
CA LEU A 30 6.67 5.64 0.05
C LEU A 30 6.57 4.56 1.14
N PRO A 31 6.93 4.82 2.41
CA PRO A 31 6.76 3.83 3.47
C PRO A 31 5.30 3.49 3.77
N GLU A 32 4.38 4.44 3.59
CA GLU A 32 2.94 4.25 3.80
C GLU A 32 2.32 3.44 2.67
N ILE A 33 2.72 3.71 1.42
CA ILE A 33 2.34 2.91 0.26
C ILE A 33 2.84 1.48 0.40
N THR A 34 4.07 1.29 0.88
CA THR A 34 4.61 -0.05 1.13
C THR A 34 3.73 -0.80 2.15
N ALA A 35 3.35 -0.15 3.25
CA ALA A 35 2.47 -0.75 4.24
C ALA A 35 1.06 -1.03 3.69
N GLU A 36 0.49 -0.10 2.91
CA GLU A 36 -0.80 -0.31 2.24
C GLU A 36 -0.78 -1.52 1.31
N ARG A 37 0.27 -1.64 0.49
CA ARG A 37 0.48 -2.78 -0.42
C ARG A 37 0.58 -4.09 0.33
N GLU A 38 1.37 -4.12 1.40
CA GLU A 38 1.51 -5.32 2.24
C GLU A 38 0.16 -5.73 2.84
N ILE A 39 -0.62 -4.80 3.40
CA ILE A 39 -1.93 -5.12 3.97
C ILE A 39 -2.91 -5.60 2.91
N ARG A 40 -3.02 -4.91 1.76
CA ARG A 40 -3.89 -5.33 0.65
C ARG A 40 -3.48 -6.71 0.14
N HIS A 41 -2.19 -6.95 -0.06
CA HIS A 41 -1.71 -8.24 -0.53
C HIS A 41 -2.01 -9.36 0.47
N GLY A 42 -1.87 -9.11 1.77
CA GLY A 42 -2.25 -10.07 2.80
C GLY A 42 -3.75 -10.38 2.81
N ILE A 43 -4.61 -9.38 2.65
CA ILE A 43 -6.06 -9.60 2.51
C ILE A 43 -6.35 -10.47 1.30
N TYR A 44 -5.76 -10.17 0.13
CA TYR A 44 -5.94 -10.96 -1.08
C TYR A 44 -5.52 -12.42 -0.89
N LEU A 45 -4.30 -12.66 -0.38
CA LEU A 45 -3.80 -14.02 -0.20
C LEU A 45 -4.66 -14.81 0.77
N ARG A 46 -5.13 -14.20 1.86
CA ARG A 46 -6.06 -14.86 2.79
C ARG A 46 -7.31 -15.36 2.09
N GLU A 47 -7.99 -14.48 1.36
CA GLU A 47 -9.26 -14.81 0.70
C GLU A 47 -9.05 -15.80 -0.45
N ALA A 48 -7.98 -15.64 -1.23
CA ALA A 48 -7.65 -16.53 -2.35
C ALA A 48 -7.22 -17.92 -1.88
N ALA A 49 -6.38 -18.00 -0.84
CA ALA A 49 -5.96 -19.25 -0.22
C ALA A 49 -7.17 -20.01 0.35
N GLN A 50 -8.09 -19.32 1.03
CA GLN A 50 -9.32 -19.92 1.53
C GLN A 50 -10.18 -20.47 0.38
N ARG A 51 -10.29 -19.74 -0.72
CA ARG A 51 -11.12 -20.15 -1.88
C ARG A 51 -10.59 -21.38 -2.61
N CYS A 52 -9.26 -21.50 -2.70
CA CYS A 52 -8.60 -22.64 -3.36
C CYS A 52 -8.40 -23.85 -2.43
N ASN A 53 -8.66 -23.69 -1.13
CA ASN A 53 -8.45 -24.75 -0.16
C ASN A 53 -9.34 -25.98 -0.42
N GLY A 54 -8.77 -27.18 -0.25
CA GLY A 54 -9.45 -28.45 -0.41
C GLY A 54 -9.25 -29.02 -1.82
N GLN A 55 -10.27 -28.89 -2.68
CA GLN A 55 -10.32 -29.57 -3.98
C GLN A 55 -9.13 -29.23 -4.90
N TYR A 56 -8.60 -27.99 -4.83
CA TYR A 56 -7.52 -27.54 -5.72
C TYR A 56 -6.16 -27.59 -5.01
N ILE A 57 -6.09 -27.03 -3.80
CA ILE A 57 -4.87 -26.99 -2.99
C ILE A 57 -5.23 -27.46 -1.59
N THR A 58 -4.68 -28.57 -1.14
CA THR A 58 -4.94 -29.06 0.22
C THR A 58 -4.11 -28.26 1.22
N GLY A 59 -4.77 -27.58 2.16
CA GLY A 59 -4.10 -26.86 3.26
C GLY A 59 -3.60 -25.45 2.90
N SER A 60 -3.99 -24.88 1.75
CA SER A 60 -3.56 -23.53 1.35
C SER A 60 -3.94 -22.47 2.38
N TYR A 61 -5.12 -22.59 3.00
CA TYR A 61 -5.55 -21.66 4.04
C TYR A 61 -4.69 -21.76 5.30
N ASP A 62 -4.33 -22.97 5.71
CA ASP A 62 -3.48 -23.22 6.88
C ASP A 62 -2.05 -22.72 6.64
N MET A 63 -1.53 -22.88 5.40
CA MET A 63 -0.24 -22.29 4.99
C MET A 63 -0.24 -20.77 5.16
N TRP A 64 -1.29 -20.11 4.68
CA TRP A 64 -1.44 -18.65 4.87
C TRP A 64 -1.53 -18.28 6.36
N GLN A 65 -2.38 -18.96 7.14
CA GLN A 65 -2.55 -18.67 8.56
C GLN A 65 -1.24 -18.84 9.35
N LYS A 66 -0.46 -19.90 9.06
CA LYS A 66 0.85 -20.14 9.67
C LYS A 66 1.81 -18.99 9.38
N PHE A 67 1.87 -18.54 8.12
CA PHE A 67 2.69 -17.40 7.73
C PHE A 67 2.25 -16.09 8.41
N GLU A 68 0.95 -15.81 8.42
CA GLU A 68 0.37 -14.60 9.03
C GLU A 68 0.66 -14.57 10.54
N ALA A 69 0.44 -15.68 11.24
CA ALA A 69 0.73 -15.81 12.66
C ALA A 69 2.21 -15.59 12.97
N ALA A 70 3.11 -16.21 12.19
CA ALA A 70 4.56 -16.05 12.36
C ALA A 70 5.04 -14.60 12.13
N ASN A 71 4.27 -13.77 11.41
CA ASN A 71 4.63 -12.40 11.08
C ASN A 71 3.66 -11.35 11.69
N GLY A 72 2.86 -11.73 12.70
CA GLY A 72 1.81 -10.87 13.26
C GLY A 72 2.30 -9.50 13.73
N VAL A 73 3.52 -9.40 14.29
CA VAL A 73 4.13 -8.12 14.69
C VAL A 73 4.34 -7.18 13.49
N LYS A 74 4.77 -7.73 12.34
CA LYS A 74 5.00 -6.95 11.12
C LYS A 74 3.68 -6.49 10.51
N PHE A 75 2.69 -7.38 10.44
CA PHE A 75 1.34 -7.04 10.00
C PHE A 75 0.69 -5.96 10.88
N LYS A 76 0.85 -6.06 12.20
CA LYS A 76 0.38 -5.02 13.13
C LYS A 76 1.04 -3.67 12.83
N ALA A 77 2.36 -3.63 12.68
CA ALA A 77 3.09 -2.40 12.37
C ALA A 77 2.70 -1.79 11.02
N ALA A 78 2.54 -2.62 9.98
CA ALA A 78 2.07 -2.19 8.67
C ALA A 78 0.63 -1.63 8.75
N ASN A 79 -0.27 -2.31 9.46
CA ASN A 79 -1.65 -1.85 9.63
C ASN A 79 -1.75 -0.54 10.42
N GLU A 80 -0.94 -0.36 11.47
CA GLU A 80 -0.90 0.90 12.20
C GLU A 80 -0.42 2.05 11.33
N LYS A 81 0.62 1.83 10.51
CA LYS A 81 1.12 2.83 9.56
C LYS A 81 0.06 3.18 8.52
N ARG A 82 -0.58 2.16 7.93
CA ARG A 82 -1.72 2.30 7.03
C ARG A 82 -2.81 3.18 7.64
N ARG A 83 -3.31 2.81 8.82
CA ARG A 83 -4.40 3.53 9.49
C ARG A 83 -4.05 4.99 9.77
N LYS A 84 -2.81 5.28 10.18
CA LYS A 84 -2.35 6.66 10.40
C LYS A 84 -2.33 7.47 9.10
N ALA A 85 -1.88 6.88 7.99
CA ALA A 85 -1.88 7.53 6.69
C ALA A 85 -3.31 7.85 6.22
N TRP A 86 -4.21 6.85 6.26
CA TRP A 86 -5.62 7.04 5.92
C TRP A 86 -6.31 8.09 6.78
N ALA A 87 -6.11 8.05 8.10
CA ALA A 87 -6.71 9.03 9.02
C ALA A 87 -6.20 10.45 8.78
N ARG A 88 -4.94 10.62 8.40
CA ARG A 88 -4.37 11.93 8.06
C ARG A 88 -4.94 12.48 6.75
N GLU A 89 -5.03 11.63 5.73
CA GLU A 89 -5.42 12.05 4.39
C GLU A 89 -6.94 12.14 4.17
N PHE A 90 -7.72 11.50 5.05
CA PHE A 90 -9.19 11.41 4.96
C PHE A 90 -9.84 11.56 6.34
N PRO A 91 -9.64 12.68 7.05
CA PRO A 91 -10.00 12.80 8.46
C PRO A 91 -11.47 12.52 8.78
N ASP A 92 -12.38 12.86 7.86
CA ASP A 92 -13.83 12.76 8.07
C ASP A 92 -14.39 11.35 7.85
N ASP A 93 -13.77 10.53 6.99
CA ASP A 93 -14.34 9.27 6.52
C ASP A 93 -13.31 8.14 6.29
N TRP A 94 -12.09 8.25 6.82
CA TRP A 94 -11.01 7.28 6.56
C TRP A 94 -11.42 5.83 6.84
N GLN A 95 -12.22 5.57 7.88
CA GLN A 95 -12.72 4.23 8.21
C GLN A 95 -13.65 3.69 7.14
N TYR A 96 -14.54 4.53 6.61
CA TYR A 96 -15.41 4.14 5.51
C TYR A 96 -14.58 3.85 4.26
N LYS A 97 -13.62 4.72 3.92
CA LYS A 97 -12.79 4.54 2.73
C LYS A 97 -11.89 3.30 2.80
N ILE A 98 -11.22 3.06 3.93
CA ILE A 98 -10.38 1.86 4.11
C ILE A 98 -11.21 0.58 4.02
N ASN A 99 -12.39 0.56 4.66
CA ASN A 99 -13.31 -0.59 4.62
C ASN A 99 -13.85 -0.82 3.20
N HIS A 100 -14.19 0.25 2.48
CA HIS A 100 -14.66 0.15 1.11
C HIS A 100 -13.55 -0.38 0.18
N ALA A 101 -12.31 0.11 0.33
CA ALA A 101 -11.17 -0.38 -0.41
C ALA A 101 -10.89 -1.87 -0.15
N ASP A 102 -10.87 -2.29 1.11
CA ASP A 102 -10.69 -3.68 1.52
C ASP A 102 -11.84 -4.56 1.04
N GLY A 103 -13.08 -4.07 1.15
CA GLY A 103 -14.29 -4.77 0.72
C GLY A 103 -14.30 -5.08 -0.77
N ARG A 104 -13.83 -4.17 -1.63
CA ARG A 104 -13.68 -4.44 -3.07
C ARG A 104 -12.68 -5.55 -3.34
N LEU A 105 -11.56 -5.58 -2.60
CA LEU A 105 -10.55 -6.62 -2.77
C LEU A 105 -11.06 -7.99 -2.30
N VAL A 106 -11.73 -8.04 -1.15
CA VAL A 106 -12.38 -9.26 -0.64
C VAL A 106 -13.43 -9.75 -1.64
N THR A 107 -14.26 -8.85 -2.15
CA THR A 107 -15.30 -9.17 -3.15
C THR A 107 -14.67 -9.71 -4.42
N TYR A 108 -13.60 -9.08 -4.92
CA TYR A 108 -12.88 -9.56 -6.09
C TYR A 108 -12.34 -10.97 -5.88
N ALA A 109 -11.55 -11.20 -4.81
CA ALA A 109 -10.96 -12.50 -4.52
C ALA A 109 -12.01 -13.61 -4.34
N ARG A 110 -13.16 -13.29 -3.76
CA ARG A 110 -14.28 -14.24 -3.56
C ARG A 110 -15.12 -14.49 -4.81
N ASN A 111 -15.03 -13.67 -5.85
CA ASN A 111 -15.87 -13.81 -7.05
C ASN A 111 -15.11 -14.19 -8.32
N ILE A 112 -13.77 -14.19 -8.31
CA ILE A 112 -12.98 -14.74 -9.41
C ILE A 112 -13.39 -16.21 -9.66
N PRO A 113 -13.61 -16.62 -10.92
CA PRO A 113 -13.86 -18.02 -11.27
C PRO A 113 -12.79 -18.93 -10.69
N ARG A 114 -13.21 -19.93 -9.91
CA ARG A 114 -12.29 -20.91 -9.29
C ARG A 114 -11.87 -21.94 -10.33
N THR A 115 -10.83 -21.63 -11.08
CA THR A 115 -10.21 -22.50 -12.09
C THR A 115 -8.93 -23.14 -11.56
N GLN A 116 -8.46 -24.21 -12.21
CA GLN A 116 -7.18 -24.83 -11.86
C GLN A 116 -6.04 -23.82 -11.95
N GLY A 117 -5.89 -23.13 -13.09
CA GLY A 117 -4.81 -22.15 -13.27
C GLY A 117 -4.84 -20.97 -12.30
N PHE A 118 -6.03 -20.54 -11.83
CA PHE A 118 -6.10 -19.56 -10.74
C PHE A 118 -5.49 -20.13 -9.45
N CYS A 119 -5.89 -21.34 -9.08
CA CYS A 119 -5.40 -21.96 -7.86
C CYS A 119 -3.92 -22.38 -7.94
N ASP A 120 -3.42 -22.84 -9.09
CA ASP A 120 -1.99 -23.09 -9.28
C ASP A 120 -1.17 -21.82 -9.04
N ASN A 121 -1.64 -20.68 -9.55
CA ASN A 121 -0.98 -19.40 -9.28
C ASN A 121 -1.04 -19.02 -7.79
N ILE A 122 -2.13 -19.31 -7.07
CA ILE A 122 -2.18 -19.08 -5.62
C ILE A 122 -1.21 -20.00 -4.87
N ASP A 123 -1.09 -21.26 -5.30
CA ASP A 123 -0.17 -22.23 -4.74
C ASP A 123 1.29 -21.76 -4.88
N ASP A 124 1.67 -21.29 -6.08
CA ASP A 124 2.99 -20.72 -6.35
C ASP A 124 3.30 -19.52 -5.43
N LEU A 125 2.31 -18.64 -5.22
CA LEU A 125 2.47 -17.49 -4.34
C LEU A 125 2.67 -17.93 -2.88
N LEU A 126 1.87 -18.88 -2.39
CA LEU A 126 1.98 -19.40 -1.04
C LEU A 126 3.30 -20.13 -0.81
N HIS A 127 3.77 -20.91 -1.78
CA HIS A 127 5.07 -21.59 -1.71
C HIS A 127 6.25 -20.61 -1.78
N GLU A 128 6.16 -19.54 -2.57
CA GLU A 128 7.17 -18.47 -2.53
C GLU A 128 7.21 -17.80 -1.15
N VAL A 129 6.06 -17.54 -0.53
CA VAL A 129 5.97 -16.95 0.82
C VAL A 129 6.51 -17.90 1.89
N ASP A 130 6.19 -19.20 1.84
CA ASP A 130 6.72 -20.19 2.76
C ASP A 130 8.26 -20.32 2.65
N LYS A 131 8.77 -20.33 1.42
CA LYS A 131 10.21 -20.46 1.14
C LYS A 131 11.02 -19.21 1.50
N ARG A 132 10.51 -18.01 1.19
CA ARG A 132 11.24 -16.74 1.32
C ARG A 132 10.81 -15.91 2.54
N GLY A 133 9.82 -16.39 3.29
CA GLY A 133 9.23 -15.69 4.41
C GLY A 133 8.71 -14.30 4.03
N TYR A 134 8.81 -13.37 4.99
CA TYR A 134 8.29 -12.01 4.80
C TYR A 134 8.96 -11.25 3.65
N GLY A 135 10.22 -11.58 3.32
CA GLY A 135 10.91 -10.97 2.18
C GLY A 135 10.26 -11.34 0.83
N GLY A 136 9.84 -12.60 0.68
CA GLY A 136 9.07 -13.06 -0.48
C GLY A 136 7.71 -12.36 -0.55
N PHE A 137 7.00 -12.33 0.58
CA PHE A 137 5.72 -11.64 0.71
C PHE A 137 5.80 -10.15 0.34
N SER A 138 6.74 -9.38 0.91
CA SER A 138 6.92 -7.97 0.57
C SER A 138 7.33 -7.79 -0.90
N GLY A 139 8.07 -8.74 -1.48
CA GLY A 139 8.39 -8.77 -2.90
C GLY A 139 7.17 -9.00 -3.80
N GLN A 140 6.26 -9.89 -3.39
CA GLN A 140 4.97 -10.09 -4.05
C GLN A 140 4.09 -8.85 -3.94
N ALA A 141 3.92 -8.28 -2.75
CA ALA A 141 3.11 -7.08 -2.51
C ALA A 141 3.54 -5.87 -3.37
N LYS A 142 4.82 -5.79 -3.76
CA LYS A 142 5.32 -4.76 -4.69
C LYS A 142 4.96 -5.03 -6.15
N ARG A 143 4.98 -6.30 -6.58
CA ARG A 143 4.73 -6.73 -7.97
C ARG A 143 3.24 -6.88 -8.26
N LEU A 144 2.54 -7.56 -7.37
CA LEU A 144 1.10 -7.80 -7.40
C LEU A 144 0.42 -6.63 -6.71
N GLN A 145 0.28 -5.55 -7.49
CA GLN A 145 -0.49 -4.39 -7.07
C GLN A 145 -1.96 -4.79 -7.08
N ASN A 146 -2.42 -5.43 -6.00
CA ASN A 146 -3.82 -5.69 -5.70
C ASN A 146 -4.59 -4.38 -5.38
N GLU A 147 -4.09 -3.27 -5.92
CA GLU A 147 -4.53 -1.93 -5.66
C GLU A 147 -5.70 -1.63 -6.59
N VAL A 148 -6.85 -1.32 -6.01
CA VAL A 148 -7.75 -0.40 -6.67
C VAL A 148 -7.01 0.93 -6.75
N THR A 149 -6.50 1.25 -7.94
CA THR A 149 -5.35 2.14 -8.17
C THR A 149 -5.71 3.63 -8.12
N ALA A 150 -6.78 3.99 -7.42
CA ALA A 150 -7.35 5.34 -7.42
C ALA A 150 -7.73 5.88 -6.03
N ASP A 151 -7.42 5.13 -4.96
CA ASP A 151 -7.87 5.53 -3.62
C ASP A 151 -6.99 6.60 -2.96
N TYR A 152 -5.72 6.70 -3.35
CA TYR A 152 -4.74 7.67 -2.84
C TYR A 152 -3.63 7.90 -3.88
N LYS A 153 -2.91 9.02 -3.77
CA LYS A 153 -1.75 9.40 -4.59
C LYS A 153 -0.44 9.07 -3.88
N VAL A 154 0.66 9.01 -4.62
CA VAL A 154 2.01 9.04 -4.03
C VAL A 154 2.40 10.49 -3.81
N CYS A 155 2.86 10.84 -2.60
CA CYS A 155 3.42 12.16 -2.37
C CYS A 155 4.72 12.31 -3.18
N PRO A 156 4.95 13.46 -3.85
CA PRO A 156 6.21 13.76 -4.53
C PRO A 156 7.38 13.83 -3.55
#